data_AF-A0A1V6EUZ5-F1
#
_entry.id   AF-A0A1V6EUZ5-F1
#
_cell.length_a   1.000
_cell.length_b   1.000
_cell.length_c   1.000
_cell.angle_alpha   90.00
_cell.angle_beta   90.00
_cell.angle_gamma   90.00
#
_symmetry.space_group_name_H-M   'P 1'
#
loop_
_entity.id
_entity.type
_entity.pdbx_description
1 polymer ?
#
loop_
_entity_poly.entity_id
_entity_poly.type
_entity_poly.pdbx_seq_one_letter_code
_entity_poly.pdbx_strand_id
1 'polypeptide(L)'
;MPPYSNQSGLNAVMRLGIVALLVVLWAVPVWCAGADEPLGPGAMIPASYDVVARVQINILEHSLRASDARRIQYGAAPPLVPYKAELAVRQTCPQVKLPRLRLEGIVATGWMPEVESRGLLLLTESGGNYLPAAPFPCQGYLPEIEQDGVSKIDFPPASGCLVPASLVWECLCDVRSVRAGTLPPERMETWRLMFQEHGEEDALTALYFLLNAPGTSLSLESLSARFASSGTESPAPLSPAPVVQQLATFLVSEQAATALQLALDAAPRVPADTLAKYAWHSLALAGRAPMAERAALYEAVFAREWEQENGAKMALIPSFDEKEAFFVAGLEKETGIPLLTRMLEEPSRFPALRRQPDLARFWKLLSEGSHPGLADYLRRFLADPTPAFLGIPITASAVQELAELAQRLAAPTIGTGAP
;
A
#
# COMPACT_ATOMS: atom_id res chain seq x y z
N MET A 1 30.32 -47.30 19.11
CA MET A 1 30.16 -47.09 20.57
C MET A 1 31.20 -46.07 21.02
N PRO A 2 30.80 -44.97 21.68
CA PRO A 2 31.69 -44.07 22.44
C PRO A 2 31.98 -44.68 23.84
N PRO A 3 32.82 -44.09 24.72
CA PRO A 3 32.34 -43.00 25.59
C PRO A 3 33.39 -41.94 26.04
N TYR A 4 32.82 -40.92 26.68
CA TYR A 4 33.31 -39.68 27.30
C TYR A 4 34.41 -39.79 28.37
N SER A 5 35.22 -38.72 28.51
CA SER A 5 35.29 -37.81 29.68
C SER A 5 36.62 -37.03 29.66
N ASN A 6 36.88 -35.92 30.36
CA ASN A 6 36.18 -34.71 30.80
C ASN A 6 37.29 -33.88 31.48
N GLN A 7 37.14 -32.55 31.53
CA GLN A 7 37.82 -31.62 32.46
C GLN A 7 39.31 -31.28 32.27
N SER A 8 39.53 -29.99 32.00
CA SER A 8 40.41 -29.05 32.74
C SER A 8 41.34 -28.22 31.85
N GLY A 9 40.75 -27.21 31.21
CA GLY A 9 41.45 -26.05 30.65
C GLY A 9 40.71 -24.76 31.01
N LEU A 10 40.19 -24.72 32.25
CA LEU A 10 39.58 -23.55 32.88
C LEU A 10 40.60 -23.01 33.88
N ASN A 11 40.77 -21.69 33.88
CA ASN A 11 41.53 -20.88 34.85
C ASN A 11 42.99 -20.60 34.50
N ALA A 12 43.21 -19.62 33.62
CA ALA A 12 44.36 -18.72 33.81
C ALA A 12 44.25 -17.34 33.15
N VAL A 13 43.22 -17.01 32.36
CA VAL A 13 43.03 -15.62 31.89
C VAL A 13 41.56 -15.20 31.97
N MET A 14 40.93 -15.50 33.11
CA MET A 14 39.96 -14.58 33.68
C MET A 14 40.76 -13.47 34.34
N ARG A 15 40.68 -12.25 33.79
CA ARG A 15 40.54 -10.96 34.49
C ARG A 15 41.18 -9.84 33.67
N LEU A 16 40.36 -8.81 33.42
CA LEU A 16 40.65 -7.48 32.88
C LEU A 16 40.67 -7.35 31.35
N GLY A 17 39.49 -6.99 30.80
CA GLY A 17 39.42 -6.39 29.48
C GLY A 17 38.04 -6.40 28.81
N ILE A 18 37.04 -5.74 29.42
CA ILE A 18 36.01 -4.93 28.71
C ILE A 18 35.13 -5.73 27.71
N VAL A 19 33.95 -6.21 28.10
CA VAL A 19 32.66 -5.50 27.93
C VAL A 19 32.67 -4.48 26.78
N ALA A 20 32.61 -4.94 25.53
CA ALA A 20 32.07 -4.16 24.41
C ALA A 20 31.78 -5.05 23.19
N LEU A 21 30.56 -4.92 22.65
CA LEU A 21 30.07 -5.38 21.35
C LEU A 21 29.85 -6.89 21.14
N LEU A 22 28.80 -7.39 21.80
CA LEU A 22 27.84 -8.29 21.15
C LEU A 22 27.10 -7.48 20.06
N VAL A 23 27.43 -7.67 18.78
CA VAL A 23 26.52 -7.36 17.68
C VAL A 23 25.82 -8.66 17.30
N VAL A 24 24.56 -8.70 17.66
CA VAL A 24 23.66 -9.84 17.56
C VAL A 24 23.23 -10.00 16.09
N LEU A 25 23.65 -11.13 15.51
CA LEU A 25 23.26 -11.70 14.23
C LEU A 25 21.78 -12.09 14.22
N TRP A 26 20.86 -11.23 13.75
CA TRP A 26 19.48 -11.66 13.45
C TRP A 26 18.99 -11.04 12.15
N ALA A 27 18.82 -11.91 11.16
CA ALA A 27 18.08 -11.63 9.94
C ALA A 27 16.66 -11.18 10.31
N VAL A 28 16.22 -10.06 9.75
CA VAL A 28 14.82 -9.67 9.72
C VAL A 28 14.03 -10.84 9.11
N PRO A 29 12.93 -11.33 9.72
CA PRO A 29 12.11 -12.35 9.10
C PRO A 29 11.61 -11.83 7.75
N VAL A 30 12.01 -12.54 6.69
CA VAL A 30 11.50 -12.35 5.33
C VAL A 30 10.01 -12.71 5.35
N TRP A 31 9.15 -11.72 5.56
CA TRP A 31 7.79 -11.71 5.04
C TRP A 31 7.78 -10.88 3.76
N CYS A 32 8.51 -11.36 2.76
CA CYS A 32 8.44 -10.91 1.38
C CYS A 32 8.59 -12.16 0.52
N ALA A 33 7.48 -12.86 0.31
CA ALA A 33 7.35 -13.91 -0.68
C ALA A 33 5.91 -13.94 -1.20
N GLY A 34 5.56 -12.88 -1.93
CA GLY A 34 4.67 -12.92 -3.09
C GLY A 34 5.41 -12.10 -4.14
N ALA A 35 5.89 -12.76 -5.18
CA ALA A 35 6.78 -12.20 -6.19
C ALA A 35 6.05 -11.21 -7.12
N ASP A 36 6.86 -10.33 -7.74
CA ASP A 36 6.54 -9.50 -8.92
C ASP A 36 5.83 -8.14 -8.74
N GLU A 37 6.17 -7.40 -7.68
CA GLU A 37 6.22 -5.93 -7.83
C GLU A 37 7.59 -5.42 -7.32
N PRO A 38 8.29 -4.54 -8.06
CA PRO A 38 9.21 -3.65 -7.37
C PRO A 38 8.37 -2.94 -6.33
N LEU A 39 8.71 -3.06 -5.04
CA LEU A 39 8.09 -2.26 -3.98
C LEU A 39 8.02 -0.82 -4.47
N GLY A 40 6.83 -0.42 -4.95
CA GLY A 40 6.62 0.90 -5.50
C GLY A 40 6.79 1.93 -4.38
N PRO A 41 6.69 3.23 -4.67
CA PRO A 41 6.83 4.31 -3.68
C PRO A 41 5.83 4.28 -2.50
N GLY A 42 5.06 3.21 -2.30
CA GLY A 42 4.18 3.00 -1.14
C GLY A 42 4.96 2.66 0.13
N ALA A 43 5.62 3.65 0.71
CA ALA A 43 6.18 3.57 2.05
C ALA A 43 5.04 3.52 3.08
N MET A 44 4.58 2.34 3.45
CA MET A 44 3.62 2.19 4.54
C MET A 44 4.28 2.55 5.87
N ILE A 45 3.67 3.45 6.64
CA ILE A 45 4.07 3.69 8.03
C ILE A 45 3.71 2.44 8.85
N PRO A 46 4.66 1.80 9.56
CA PRO A 46 4.41 0.59 10.33
C PRO A 46 3.25 0.73 11.31
N ALA A 47 2.47 -0.34 11.41
CA ALA A 47 1.31 -0.43 12.30
C ALA A 47 1.68 -0.21 13.78
N SER A 48 2.91 -0.51 14.18
CA SER A 48 3.43 -0.27 15.54
C SER A 48 4.88 0.26 15.51
N TYR A 49 5.16 1.23 16.37
CA TYR A 49 6.50 1.76 16.66
C TYR A 49 6.53 2.32 18.08
N ASP A 50 7.69 2.23 18.72
CA ASP A 50 7.92 2.64 20.12
C ASP A 50 8.68 3.97 20.22
N VAL A 51 9.53 4.26 19.23
CA VAL A 51 10.33 5.50 19.18
C VAL A 51 10.26 6.12 17.79
N VAL A 52 10.06 7.43 17.75
CA VAL A 52 10.31 8.26 16.56
C VAL A 52 11.66 8.91 16.73
N ALA A 53 12.55 8.75 15.76
CA ALA A 53 13.90 9.30 15.78
C ALA A 53 14.13 10.24 14.60
N ARG A 54 14.56 11.47 14.86
CA ARG A 54 15.04 12.37 13.81
C ARG A 54 16.49 12.03 13.54
N VAL A 55 16.78 11.61 12.31
CA VAL A 55 18.09 11.05 11.95
C VAL A 55 18.70 11.77 10.76
N GLN A 56 20.03 11.71 10.70
CA GLN A 56 20.81 12.06 9.52
C GLN A 56 21.66 10.86 9.15
N ILE A 57 21.68 10.50 7.88
CA ILE A 57 22.62 9.50 7.38
C ILE A 57 24.03 10.10 7.48
N ASN A 58 25.01 9.28 7.86
CA ASN A 58 26.42 9.68 7.90
C ASN A 58 27.27 8.79 6.99
N ILE A 59 26.90 7.51 6.89
CA ILE A 59 27.56 6.54 6.03
C ILE A 59 26.47 5.67 5.40
N LEU A 60 26.55 5.46 4.09
CA LEU A 60 25.76 4.45 3.39
C LEU A 60 26.71 3.65 2.50
N GLU A 61 26.91 2.38 2.85
CA GLU A 61 27.67 1.40 2.08
C GLU A 61 26.68 0.47 1.37
N HIS A 62 26.79 0.32 0.05
CA HIS A 62 25.99 -0.63 -0.70
C HIS A 62 26.79 -1.25 -1.85
N SER A 63 26.36 -2.43 -2.31
CA SER A 63 27.01 -3.13 -3.43
C SER A 63 26.44 -2.81 -4.82
N LEU A 64 25.45 -1.90 -4.92
CA LEU A 64 24.89 -1.46 -6.21
C LEU A 64 25.99 -0.87 -7.10
N ARG A 65 26.22 -1.47 -8.27
CA ARG A 65 27.20 -0.97 -9.25
C ARG A 65 26.54 0.09 -10.13
N ALA A 66 27.32 1.04 -10.66
CA ALA A 66 26.83 2.05 -11.59
C ALA A 66 26.16 1.46 -12.86
N SER A 67 26.53 0.23 -13.24
CA SER A 67 25.89 -0.53 -14.34
C SER A 67 24.45 -0.96 -14.03
N ASP A 68 24.14 -1.23 -12.76
CA ASP A 68 22.81 -1.69 -12.34
C ASP A 68 21.81 -0.53 -12.35
N ALA A 69 22.24 0.67 -11.96
CA ALA A 69 21.46 1.90 -12.07
C ALA A 69 20.99 2.18 -13.52
N ARG A 70 21.86 1.95 -14.51
CA ARG A 70 21.48 2.09 -15.93
C ARG A 70 20.47 1.03 -16.37
N ARG A 71 20.59 -0.22 -15.92
CA ARG A 71 19.63 -1.27 -16.27
C ARG A 71 18.23 -0.99 -15.73
N ILE A 72 18.15 -0.44 -14.52
CA ILE A 72 16.88 0.01 -13.91
C ILE A 72 16.24 1.12 -14.75
N GLN A 73 17.02 2.09 -15.25
CA GLN A 73 16.52 3.14 -16.16
C GLN A 73 15.91 2.59 -17.46
N TYR A 74 16.31 1.39 -17.89
CA TYR A 74 15.76 0.68 -19.06
C TYR A 74 14.70 -0.37 -18.70
N GLY A 75 14.10 -0.30 -17.51
CA GLY A 75 12.95 -1.13 -17.12
C GLY A 75 13.31 -2.52 -16.58
N ALA A 76 14.57 -2.79 -16.24
CA ALA A 76 14.92 -4.03 -15.54
C ALA A 76 14.43 -3.99 -14.08
N ALA A 77 13.99 -5.14 -13.56
CA ALA A 77 13.65 -5.29 -12.15
C ALA A 77 14.84 -4.89 -11.25
N PRO A 78 14.61 -4.11 -10.18
CA PRO A 78 15.68 -3.64 -9.33
C PRO A 78 16.34 -4.80 -8.56
N PRO A 79 17.68 -4.88 -8.52
CA PRO A 79 18.38 -5.95 -7.84
C PRO A 79 18.20 -5.86 -6.32
N LEU A 80 18.29 -7.01 -5.65
CA LEU A 80 18.44 -7.08 -4.20
C LEU A 80 19.88 -6.73 -3.83
N VAL A 81 20.06 -5.68 -3.04
CA VAL A 81 21.37 -5.14 -2.69
C VAL A 81 21.56 -5.13 -1.18
N PRO A 82 22.62 -5.78 -0.65
CA PRO A 82 23.01 -5.58 0.74
C PRO A 82 23.50 -4.15 0.97
N TYR A 83 23.06 -3.55 2.07
CA TYR A 83 23.47 -2.23 2.52
C TYR A 83 23.89 -2.25 3.99
N LYS A 84 24.71 -1.25 4.34
CA LYS A 84 25.01 -0.87 5.71
C LYS A 84 24.91 0.66 5.82
N ALA A 85 24.09 1.12 6.75
CA ALA A 85 23.86 2.53 6.99
C ALA A 85 24.24 2.89 8.43
N GLU A 86 25.02 3.95 8.61
CA GLU A 86 25.25 4.57 9.92
C GLU A 86 24.51 5.89 9.98
N LEU A 87 23.66 6.05 11.00
CA LEU A 87 22.81 7.20 11.21
C LEU A 87 23.20 7.90 12.51
N ALA A 88 23.31 9.23 12.46
CA ALA A 88 23.32 10.08 13.63
C ALA A 88 21.87 10.40 14.03
N VAL A 89 21.53 10.12 15.29
CA VAL A 89 20.22 10.50 15.83
C VAL A 89 20.35 11.87 16.49
N ARG A 90 19.51 12.81 16.07
CA ARG A 90 19.48 14.18 16.57
C ARG A 90 18.45 14.35 17.69
N GLN A 91 17.33 13.65 17.59
CA GLN A 91 16.21 13.77 18.52
C GLN A 91 15.42 12.46 18.57
N THR A 92 14.84 12.13 19.73
CA THR A 92 13.99 10.96 19.93
C THR A 92 12.70 11.31 20.67
N CYS A 93 11.64 10.54 20.39
CA CYS A 93 10.35 10.64 21.05
C CYS A 93 9.82 9.21 21.31
N PRO A 94 9.74 8.73 22.59
CA PRO A 94 10.14 9.42 23.81
C PRO A 94 11.66 9.66 23.86
N GLN A 95 12.13 10.48 24.82
CA GLN A 95 13.56 10.71 24.98
C GLN A 95 14.26 9.44 25.44
N VAL A 96 14.96 8.80 24.49
CA VAL A 96 15.83 7.64 24.71
C VAL A 96 17.22 7.94 24.20
N LYS A 97 18.24 7.38 24.87
CA LYS A 97 19.64 7.59 24.49
C LYS A 97 20.01 6.69 23.31
N LEU A 98 19.98 7.25 22.10
CA LEU A 98 20.37 6.58 20.86
C LEU A 98 21.39 7.42 20.09
N PRO A 99 22.65 7.56 20.51
CA PRO A 99 23.56 8.50 19.86
C PRO A 99 23.91 8.12 18.41
N ARG A 100 23.94 6.81 18.08
CA ARG A 100 24.20 6.29 16.72
C ARG A 100 23.38 5.03 16.47
N LEU A 101 22.80 4.91 15.27
CA LEU A 101 22.16 3.70 14.79
C LEU A 101 22.96 3.13 13.64
N ARG A 102 23.18 1.81 13.67
CA ARG A 102 23.81 1.08 12.57
C ARG A 102 22.81 0.07 12.06
N LEU A 103 22.41 0.21 10.80
CA LEU A 103 21.44 -0.64 10.13
C LEU A 103 22.15 -1.45 9.05
N GLU A 104 21.89 -2.74 9.00
CA GLU A 104 22.39 -3.65 7.99
C GLU A 104 21.21 -4.45 7.43
N GLY A 105 21.14 -4.60 6.11
CA GLY A 105 20.00 -5.24 5.48
C GLY A 105 20.16 -5.49 3.99
N ILE A 106 19.11 -5.98 3.36
CA ILE A 106 19.03 -6.20 1.90
C ILE A 106 17.77 -5.48 1.43
N VAL A 107 17.86 -4.72 0.34
CA VAL A 107 16.73 -3.96 -0.21
C VAL A 107 16.62 -4.16 -1.73
N ALA A 108 15.39 -4.27 -2.25
CA ALA A 108 15.11 -4.13 -3.68
C ALA A 108 15.19 -2.64 -4.03
N THR A 109 16.23 -2.22 -4.76
CA THR A 109 16.55 -0.78 -4.89
C THR A 109 15.58 -0.03 -5.83
N GLY A 110 14.58 0.67 -5.27
CA GLY A 110 13.80 1.68 -6.00
C GLY A 110 14.28 3.13 -5.74
N TRP A 111 14.88 3.36 -4.58
CA TRP A 111 15.40 4.66 -4.13
C TRP A 111 16.50 4.42 -3.09
N MET A 112 17.63 5.13 -3.17
CA MET A 112 18.70 5.09 -2.17
C MET A 112 19.01 6.52 -1.70
N PRO A 113 18.96 6.81 -0.40
CA PRO A 113 19.22 8.14 0.11
C PRO A 113 20.71 8.50 -0.02
N GLU A 114 20.99 9.80 -0.16
CA GLU A 114 22.36 10.30 -0.14
C GLU A 114 22.92 10.29 1.28
N VAL A 115 24.25 10.35 1.39
CA VAL A 115 24.92 10.42 2.69
C VAL A 115 24.43 11.63 3.50
N GLU A 116 24.03 12.74 2.88
CA GLU A 116 23.57 13.93 3.60
C GLU A 116 22.07 13.92 3.93
N SER A 117 21.33 12.89 3.53
CA SER A 117 19.88 12.81 3.69
C SER A 117 19.46 12.80 5.17
N ARG A 118 18.44 13.62 5.47
CA ARG A 118 17.79 13.75 6.79
C ARG A 118 16.39 13.16 6.72
N GLY A 119 15.86 12.73 7.86
CA GLY A 119 14.51 12.19 7.91
C GLY A 119 14.04 11.77 9.29
N LEU A 120 12.81 11.29 9.34
CA LEU A 120 12.23 10.65 10.51
C LEU A 120 12.31 9.13 10.34
N LEU A 121 12.82 8.44 11.34
CA LEU A 121 12.92 6.98 11.40
C LEU A 121 12.03 6.45 12.52
N LEU A 122 11.17 5.50 12.19
CA LEU A 122 10.30 4.80 13.13
C LEU A 122 11.00 3.54 13.63
N LEU A 123 11.05 3.36 14.94
CA LEU A 123 11.78 2.31 15.62
C LEU A 123 10.87 1.53 16.57
N THR A 124 11.11 0.23 16.68
CA THR A 124 10.46 -0.68 17.62
C THR A 124 11.51 -1.26 18.57
N GLU A 125 11.17 -1.37 19.85
CA GLU A 125 12.00 -1.97 20.87
C GLU A 125 11.89 -3.50 20.81
N SER A 126 13.03 -4.18 20.73
CA SER A 126 13.12 -5.62 20.80
C SER A 126 14.33 -6.03 21.62
N GLY A 127 14.09 -6.69 22.76
CA GLY A 127 15.16 -7.18 23.64
C GLY A 127 16.10 -6.08 24.14
N GLY A 128 15.59 -4.87 24.41
CA GLY A 128 16.36 -3.71 24.87
C GLY A 128 17.14 -2.97 23.77
N ASN A 129 16.94 -3.34 22.49
CA ASN A 129 17.51 -2.64 21.33
C ASN A 129 16.40 -2.01 20.49
N TYR A 130 16.73 -0.95 19.77
CA TYR A 130 15.80 -0.32 18.82
C TYR A 130 16.16 -0.69 17.40
N LEU A 131 15.18 -1.23 16.68
CA LEU A 131 15.29 -1.64 15.28
C LEU A 131 14.26 -0.86 14.44
N PRO A 132 14.48 -0.67 13.13
CA PRO A 132 13.47 -0.09 12.25
C PRO A 132 12.14 -0.85 12.38
N ALA A 133 11.06 -0.10 12.57
CA ALA A 133 9.71 -0.66 12.71
C ALA A 133 9.18 -1.30 11.42
N ALA A 134 9.79 -0.97 10.28
CA ALA A 134 9.53 -1.54 8.97
C ALA A 134 10.82 -1.57 8.14
N PRO A 135 10.86 -2.27 6.98
CA PRO A 135 12.03 -2.31 6.11
C PRO A 135 12.59 -0.91 5.83
N PHE A 136 13.83 -0.67 6.26
CA PHE A 136 14.59 0.53 5.91
C PHE A 136 15.30 0.31 4.56
N PRO A 137 15.40 1.33 3.69
CA PRO A 137 14.85 2.70 3.80
C PRO A 137 13.40 2.84 3.34
N CYS A 138 12.70 1.75 3.01
CA CYS A 138 11.49 1.81 2.19
C CYS A 138 10.20 2.15 2.93
N GLN A 139 10.04 1.79 4.21
CA GLN A 139 8.75 1.88 4.92
C GLN A 139 8.88 2.54 6.30
N GLY A 140 10.05 2.46 6.94
CA GLY A 140 10.28 3.05 8.26
C GLY A 140 10.89 4.46 8.24
N TYR A 141 11.28 4.98 7.07
CA TYR A 141 12.05 6.21 6.93
C TYR A 141 11.32 7.24 6.06
N LEU A 142 11.11 8.43 6.61
CA LEU A 142 10.45 9.56 5.96
C LEU A 142 11.51 10.63 5.65
N PRO A 143 11.95 10.78 4.38
CA PRO A 143 12.98 11.74 4.03
C PRO A 143 12.47 13.19 4.18
N GLU A 144 13.33 14.03 4.74
CA GLU A 144 13.17 15.48 4.76
C GLU A 144 13.67 16.07 3.43
N ILE A 145 12.83 16.88 2.81
CA ILE A 145 13.13 17.69 1.63
C ILE A 145 13.17 19.15 2.09
N GLU A 146 14.25 19.86 1.79
CA GLU A 146 14.34 21.28 2.10
C GLU A 146 13.73 22.09 0.94
N GLN A 147 12.65 22.81 1.23
CA GLN A 147 11.98 23.68 0.27
C GLN A 147 11.71 25.03 0.94
N ASP A 148 12.14 26.11 0.29
CA ASP A 148 11.97 27.48 0.78
C ASP A 148 12.47 27.69 2.24
N GLY A 149 13.54 26.99 2.62
CA GLY A 149 14.13 27.04 3.97
C GLY A 149 13.35 26.26 5.04
N VAL A 150 12.31 25.52 4.67
CA VAL A 150 11.52 24.68 5.56
C VAL A 150 11.76 23.21 5.22
N SER A 151 12.10 22.40 6.23
CA SER A 151 12.15 20.94 6.06
C SER A 151 10.73 20.40 5.96
N LYS A 152 10.40 19.77 4.82
CA LYS A 152 9.11 19.15 4.52
C LYS A 152 9.26 17.65 4.29
N ILE A 153 8.17 16.90 4.44
CA ILE A 153 8.08 15.46 4.22
C ILE A 153 6.83 15.21 3.38
N ASP A 154 6.92 14.36 2.36
CA ASP A 154 5.73 13.87 1.66
C ASP A 154 4.90 13.00 2.60
N PHE A 155 3.72 13.49 2.98
CA PHE A 155 2.87 12.92 4.01
C PHE A 155 1.38 13.07 3.64
N PRO A 156 0.62 11.97 3.47
CA PRO A 156 1.02 10.57 3.56
C PRO A 156 2.15 10.22 2.60
N PRO A 157 2.99 9.23 2.92
CA PRO A 157 4.13 8.90 2.06
C PRO A 157 3.71 8.65 0.62
N ALA A 158 4.41 9.30 -0.32
CA ALA A 158 4.15 9.26 -1.77
C ALA A 158 2.79 9.80 -2.21
N SER A 159 2.12 10.63 -1.40
CA SER A 159 0.91 11.35 -1.81
C SER A 159 1.21 12.55 -2.71
N GLY A 160 2.45 13.04 -2.69
CA GLY A 160 2.86 14.31 -3.27
C GLY A 160 2.53 15.52 -2.38
N CYS A 161 1.90 15.31 -1.21
CA CYS A 161 1.57 16.37 -0.28
C CYS A 161 2.74 16.63 0.66
N LEU A 162 3.43 17.76 0.49
CA LEU A 162 4.58 18.13 1.30
C LEU A 162 4.16 18.86 2.58
N VAL A 163 4.24 18.16 3.70
CA VAL A 163 3.89 18.67 5.04
C VAL A 163 5.16 19.10 5.79
N PRO A 164 5.14 20.15 6.63
CA PRO A 164 6.26 20.49 7.49
C PRO A 164 6.72 19.31 8.36
N ALA A 165 8.02 19.02 8.37
CA ALA A 165 8.59 17.90 9.11
C ALA A 165 8.34 18.00 10.63
N SER A 166 8.24 19.22 11.17
CA SER A 166 7.87 19.47 12.56
C SER A 166 6.44 19.02 12.87
N LEU A 167 5.50 19.24 11.96
CA LEU A 167 4.11 18.83 12.15
C LEU A 167 3.98 17.30 12.08
N VAL A 168 4.67 16.67 11.13
CA VAL A 168 4.73 15.19 11.03
C VAL A 168 5.36 14.59 12.30
N TRP A 169 6.43 15.21 12.83
CA TRP A 169 7.03 14.79 14.09
C TRP A 169 6.05 14.82 15.26
N GLU A 170 5.33 15.93 15.44
CA GLU A 170 4.31 16.08 16.49
C GLU A 170 3.21 15.03 16.35
N CYS A 171 2.71 14.84 15.13
CA CYS A 171 1.70 13.85 14.81
C CYS A 171 2.15 12.43 15.22
N LEU A 172 3.36 12.01 14.83
CA LEU A 172 3.87 10.68 15.14
C LEU A 172 4.14 10.51 16.65
N CYS A 173 4.59 11.54 17.34
CA CYS A 173 4.72 11.55 18.81
C CYS A 173 3.35 11.36 19.50
N ASP A 174 2.31 12.04 19.00
CA ASP A 174 0.97 11.99 19.56
C ASP A 174 0.27 10.66 19.27
N VAL A 175 0.41 10.12 18.05
CA VAL A 175 -0.07 8.76 17.72
C VAL A 175 0.55 7.72 18.64
N ARG A 176 1.86 7.81 18.93
CA ARG A 176 2.49 6.93 19.92
C ARG A 176 1.86 7.10 21.30
N SER A 177 1.73 8.36 21.75
CA SER A 177 1.19 8.67 23.09
C SER A 177 -0.26 8.21 23.25
N VAL A 178 -1.07 8.31 22.19
CA VAL A 178 -2.48 7.87 22.18
C VAL A 178 -2.57 6.35 22.27
N ARG A 179 -1.71 5.63 21.54
CA ARG A 179 -1.61 4.15 21.60
C ARG A 179 -1.14 3.67 22.97
N ALA A 180 -0.27 4.44 23.63
CA ALA A 180 0.18 4.18 24.99
C ALA A 180 -0.86 4.58 26.07
N GLY A 181 -2.00 5.18 25.70
CA GLY A 181 -3.00 5.67 26.66
C GLY A 181 -2.54 6.87 27.49
N THR A 182 -1.55 7.61 27.00
CA THR A 182 -0.90 8.73 27.73
C THR A 182 -1.20 10.10 27.10
N LEU A 183 -1.95 10.15 26.00
CA LEU A 183 -2.26 11.41 25.33
C LEU A 183 -3.29 12.22 26.13
N PRO A 184 -3.05 13.52 26.39
CA PRO A 184 -4.06 14.41 26.96
C PRO A 184 -5.30 14.53 26.05
N PRO A 185 -6.53 14.54 26.61
CA PRO A 185 -7.77 14.68 25.82
C PRO A 185 -7.82 15.95 24.95
N GLU A 186 -7.25 17.06 25.44
CA GLU A 186 -7.19 18.34 24.71
C GLU A 186 -6.41 18.24 23.38
N ARG A 187 -5.40 17.36 23.33
CA ARG A 187 -4.65 17.11 22.08
C ARG A 187 -5.51 16.42 21.04
N MET A 188 -6.41 15.52 21.44
CA MET A 188 -7.37 14.89 20.51
C MET A 188 -8.24 15.96 19.83
N GLU A 189 -8.75 16.90 20.62
CA GLU A 189 -9.62 17.96 20.10
C GLU A 189 -8.86 18.93 19.19
N THR A 190 -7.59 19.21 19.49
CA THR A 190 -6.71 20.00 18.61
C THR A 190 -6.62 19.38 17.21
N TRP A 191 -6.44 18.06 17.13
CA TRP A 191 -6.40 17.35 15.84
C TRP A 191 -7.76 17.35 15.14
N ARG A 192 -8.88 17.26 15.86
CA ARG A 192 -10.22 17.38 15.26
C ARG A 192 -10.47 18.75 14.65
N LEU A 193 -10.17 19.82 15.38
CA LEU A 193 -10.31 21.19 14.90
C LEU A 193 -9.37 21.46 13.73
N MET A 194 -8.13 20.96 13.78
CA MET A 194 -7.19 21.04 12.66
C MET A 194 -7.74 20.36 11.40
N PHE A 195 -8.30 19.15 11.52
CA PHE A 195 -8.96 18.48 10.41
C PHE A 195 -10.17 19.25 9.87
N GLN A 196 -10.92 19.91 10.75
CA GLN A 196 -12.14 20.63 10.37
C GLN A 196 -11.83 21.98 9.73
N GLU A 197 -10.93 22.78 10.31
CA GLU A 197 -10.83 24.22 10.05
C GLU A 197 -9.57 24.65 9.26
N HIS A 198 -8.53 23.82 9.22
CA HIS A 198 -7.25 24.20 8.62
C HIS A 198 -7.13 23.80 7.13
N GLY A 199 -6.06 24.29 6.50
CA GLY A 199 -5.65 23.95 5.14
C GLY A 199 -5.30 22.48 4.95
N GLU A 200 -5.02 22.09 3.71
CA GLU A 200 -4.86 20.69 3.31
C GLU A 200 -3.71 19.96 4.03
N GLU A 201 -2.51 20.56 4.12
CA GLU A 201 -1.34 19.94 4.78
C GLU A 201 -1.64 19.58 6.25
N ASP A 202 -2.24 20.52 6.97
CA ASP A 202 -2.65 20.36 8.37
C ASP A 202 -3.76 19.31 8.51
N ALA A 203 -4.78 19.39 7.67
CA ALA A 203 -5.93 18.50 7.71
C ALA A 203 -5.56 17.05 7.33
N LEU A 204 -4.65 16.84 6.38
CA LEU A 204 -4.15 15.49 6.05
C LEU A 204 -3.33 14.90 7.19
N THR A 205 -2.54 15.72 7.89
CA THR A 205 -1.79 15.26 9.06
C THR A 205 -2.72 14.93 10.22
N ALA A 206 -3.75 15.76 10.42
CA ALA A 206 -4.80 15.51 11.39
C ALA A 206 -5.61 14.25 11.08
N LEU A 207 -5.97 14.03 9.82
CA LEU A 207 -6.65 12.82 9.38
C LEU A 207 -5.83 11.57 9.74
N TYR A 208 -4.52 11.60 9.48
CA TYR A 208 -3.64 10.48 9.82
C TYR A 208 -3.67 10.18 11.32
N PHE A 209 -3.57 11.22 12.15
CA PHE A 209 -3.68 11.07 13.60
C PHE A 209 -5.03 10.47 14.00
N LEU A 210 -6.14 11.01 13.49
CA LEU A 210 -7.50 10.59 13.84
C LEU A 210 -7.80 9.14 13.41
N LEU A 211 -7.23 8.68 12.28
CA LEU A 211 -7.34 7.29 11.83
C LEU A 211 -6.50 6.32 12.66
N ASN A 212 -5.42 6.81 13.29
CA ASN A 212 -4.52 5.99 14.11
C ASN A 212 -4.80 6.09 15.62
N ALA A 213 -5.74 6.96 16.02
CA ALA A 213 -6.26 7.03 17.38
C ALA A 213 -7.31 5.94 17.63
N PRO A 214 -7.33 5.32 18.82
CA PRO A 214 -8.36 4.33 19.15
C PRO A 214 -9.75 4.98 19.20
N GLY A 215 -10.76 4.22 18.75
CA GLY A 215 -12.17 4.63 18.75
C GLY A 215 -12.61 5.37 17.47
N THR A 216 -13.88 5.77 17.43
CA THR A 216 -14.47 6.54 16.32
C THR A 216 -14.15 8.03 16.47
N SER A 217 -12.86 8.38 16.34
CA SER A 217 -12.40 9.77 16.53
C SER A 217 -12.57 10.65 15.29
N LEU A 218 -12.71 10.03 14.12
CA LEU A 218 -13.02 10.69 12.86
C LEU A 218 -14.55 10.83 12.68
N SER A 219 -15.03 12.05 12.54
CA SER A 219 -16.42 12.32 12.13
C SER A 219 -16.56 12.17 10.62
N LEU A 220 -17.37 11.21 10.18
CA LEU A 220 -17.69 11.02 8.76
C LEU A 220 -18.47 12.19 8.18
N GLU A 221 -19.22 12.93 9.00
CA GLU A 221 -19.87 14.18 8.59
C GLU A 221 -18.84 15.25 8.26
N SER A 222 -17.80 15.40 9.09
CA SER A 222 -16.70 16.32 8.81
C SER A 222 -15.91 15.90 7.57
N LEU A 223 -15.66 14.60 7.39
CA LEU A 223 -15.01 14.08 6.19
C LEU A 223 -15.86 14.36 4.94
N SER A 224 -17.16 14.10 5.00
CA SER A 224 -18.10 14.36 3.92
C SER A 224 -18.16 15.85 3.58
N ALA A 225 -18.23 16.74 4.56
CA ALA A 225 -18.25 18.19 4.33
C ALA A 225 -16.98 18.69 3.62
N ARG A 226 -15.80 18.21 4.06
CA ARG A 226 -14.51 18.53 3.43
C ARG A 226 -14.35 17.92 2.04
N PHE A 227 -15.09 16.84 1.75
CA PHE A 227 -15.15 16.23 0.43
C PHE A 227 -16.17 16.93 -0.47
N ALA A 228 -17.32 17.37 0.04
CA ALA A 228 -18.42 17.90 -0.75
C ALA A 228 -18.18 19.34 -1.22
N SER A 229 -17.33 20.11 -0.53
CA SER A 229 -17.05 21.49 -0.92
C SER A 229 -16.33 21.56 -2.28
N SER A 230 -16.85 22.40 -3.16
CA SER A 230 -16.22 22.76 -4.44
C SER A 230 -15.91 24.25 -4.40
N GLY A 231 -14.63 24.63 -4.35
CA GLY A 231 -14.22 26.04 -4.43
C GLY A 231 -13.20 26.47 -3.37
N THR A 232 -13.06 27.77 -3.21
CA THR A 232 -12.14 28.45 -2.26
C THR A 232 -12.78 28.66 -0.88
N GLU A 233 -13.82 27.91 -0.54
CA GLU A 233 -14.48 28.04 0.75
C GLU A 233 -13.48 27.68 1.85
N SER A 234 -13.50 28.45 2.94
CA SER A 234 -12.73 28.14 4.14
C SER A 234 -13.57 27.22 5.01
N PRO A 235 -13.12 26.00 5.31
CA PRO A 235 -11.80 25.44 5.03
C PRO A 235 -11.68 24.83 3.63
N ALA A 236 -10.49 24.93 3.05
CA ALA A 236 -10.22 24.45 1.70
C ALA A 236 -10.61 22.96 1.53
N PRO A 237 -11.21 22.59 0.39
CA PRO A 237 -11.55 21.21 0.10
C PRO A 237 -10.30 20.33 0.13
N LEU A 238 -10.46 19.07 0.54
CA LEU A 238 -9.36 18.11 0.54
C LEU A 238 -9.22 17.46 -0.83
N SER A 239 -7.98 17.31 -1.30
CA SER A 239 -7.74 16.51 -2.51
C SER A 239 -8.18 15.06 -2.25
N PRO A 240 -9.00 14.46 -3.13
CA PRO A 240 -9.52 13.12 -2.88
C PRO A 240 -8.42 12.05 -2.78
N ALA A 241 -7.35 12.15 -3.58
CA ALA A 241 -6.35 11.09 -3.69
C ALA A 241 -5.53 10.86 -2.41
N PRO A 242 -4.91 11.88 -1.78
CA PRO A 242 -4.24 11.72 -0.49
C PRO A 242 -5.16 11.18 0.59
N VAL A 243 -6.43 11.62 0.63
CA VAL A 243 -7.37 11.16 1.66
C VAL A 243 -7.75 9.70 1.46
N VAL A 244 -8.13 9.29 0.25
CA VAL A 244 -8.49 7.89 -0.04
C VAL A 244 -7.30 6.96 0.17
N GLN A 245 -6.07 7.42 -0.12
CA GLN A 245 -4.85 6.70 0.25
C GLN A 245 -4.76 6.45 1.77
N GLN A 246 -5.01 7.45 2.61
CA GLN A 246 -5.01 7.26 4.07
C GLN A 246 -6.13 6.33 4.54
N LEU A 247 -7.35 6.51 4.03
CA LEU A 247 -8.50 5.68 4.39
C LEU A 247 -8.25 4.21 4.03
N ALA A 248 -7.74 3.94 2.83
CA ALA A 248 -7.37 2.60 2.38
C ALA A 248 -6.29 1.95 3.27
N THR A 249 -5.46 2.76 3.92
CA THR A 249 -4.33 2.27 4.73
C THR A 249 -4.71 2.08 6.20
N PHE A 250 -5.45 3.01 6.79
CA PHE A 250 -5.60 3.10 8.25
C PHE A 250 -7.03 2.96 8.76
N LEU A 251 -8.06 3.05 7.91
CA LEU A 251 -9.45 3.04 8.37
C LEU A 251 -9.84 1.71 9.06
N VAL A 252 -10.71 1.78 10.06
CA VAL A 252 -11.31 0.58 10.66
C VAL A 252 -12.36 -0.04 9.74
N SER A 253 -12.51 -1.38 9.78
CA SER A 253 -13.33 -2.12 8.81
C SER A 253 -14.80 -1.70 8.77
N GLU A 254 -15.38 -1.34 9.92
CA GLU A 254 -16.81 -1.01 10.06
C GLU A 254 -17.21 0.29 9.33
N GLN A 255 -16.25 1.16 9.02
CA GLN A 255 -16.51 2.43 8.33
C GLN A 255 -16.19 2.37 6.83
N ALA A 256 -15.70 1.22 6.34
CA ALA A 256 -15.20 1.09 4.97
C ALA A 256 -16.28 1.35 3.91
N ALA A 257 -17.52 0.88 4.11
CA ALA A 257 -18.60 1.08 3.15
C ALA A 257 -18.94 2.57 2.97
N THR A 258 -19.14 3.30 4.07
CA THR A 258 -19.46 4.73 4.02
C THR A 258 -18.30 5.56 3.47
N ALA A 259 -17.07 5.26 3.89
CA ALA A 259 -15.89 5.94 3.37
C ALA A 259 -15.67 5.68 1.88
N LEU A 260 -15.96 4.46 1.40
CA LEU A 260 -15.88 4.14 -0.01
C LEU A 260 -16.93 4.89 -0.82
N GLN A 261 -18.16 5.04 -0.32
CA GLN A 261 -19.18 5.83 -0.99
C GLN A 261 -18.70 7.28 -1.21
N LEU A 262 -18.14 7.92 -0.18
CA LEU A 262 -17.56 9.26 -0.29
C LEU A 262 -16.42 9.32 -1.32
N ALA A 263 -15.58 8.28 -1.40
CA ALA A 263 -14.55 8.18 -2.41
C ALA A 263 -15.15 8.08 -3.82
N LEU A 264 -16.11 7.18 -4.04
CA LEU A 264 -16.76 7.01 -5.34
C LEU A 264 -17.46 8.30 -5.81
N ASP A 265 -18.05 9.06 -4.90
CA ASP A 265 -18.68 10.35 -5.19
C ASP A 265 -17.65 11.46 -5.49
N ALA A 266 -16.44 11.35 -4.96
CA ALA A 266 -15.35 12.27 -5.27
C ALA A 266 -14.59 11.94 -6.56
N ALA A 267 -14.69 10.70 -7.07
CA ALA A 267 -13.97 10.24 -8.27
C ALA A 267 -14.04 11.17 -9.49
N PRO A 268 -15.19 11.80 -9.83
CA PRO A 268 -15.27 12.71 -10.98
C PRO A 268 -14.37 13.95 -10.90
N ARG A 269 -13.91 14.32 -9.69
CA ARG A 269 -13.04 15.48 -9.44
C ARG A 269 -11.55 15.11 -9.42
N VAL A 270 -11.22 13.84 -9.56
CA VAL A 270 -9.84 13.36 -9.53
C VAL A 270 -9.18 13.62 -10.89
N PRO A 271 -8.01 14.26 -10.92
CA PRO A 271 -7.23 14.46 -12.15
C PRO A 271 -6.90 13.13 -12.83
N ALA A 272 -6.99 13.10 -14.17
CA ALA A 272 -6.84 11.87 -14.96
C ALA A 272 -5.48 11.16 -14.77
N ASP A 273 -4.41 11.93 -14.55
CA ASP A 273 -3.05 11.44 -14.27
C ASP A 273 -2.93 10.73 -12.92
N THR A 274 -3.81 11.03 -11.97
CA THR A 274 -3.84 10.39 -10.63
C THR A 274 -4.93 9.33 -10.49
N LEU A 275 -5.80 9.18 -11.49
CA LEU A 275 -7.00 8.34 -11.41
C LEU A 275 -6.68 6.85 -11.21
N ALA A 276 -5.63 6.33 -11.86
CA ALA A 276 -5.24 4.93 -11.68
C ALA A 276 -4.80 4.63 -10.24
N LYS A 277 -4.03 5.54 -9.64
CA LYS A 277 -3.62 5.43 -8.22
C LYS A 277 -4.84 5.57 -7.29
N TYR A 278 -5.76 6.46 -7.64
CA TYR A 278 -7.01 6.62 -6.92
C TYR A 278 -7.86 5.34 -6.92
N ALA A 279 -8.06 4.73 -8.09
CA ALA A 279 -8.79 3.48 -8.26
C ALA A 279 -8.18 2.34 -7.44
N TRP A 280 -6.85 2.21 -7.45
CA TRP A 280 -6.12 1.27 -6.61
C TRP A 280 -6.45 1.45 -5.12
N HIS A 281 -6.41 2.69 -4.63
CA HIS A 281 -6.74 2.97 -3.23
C HIS A 281 -8.23 2.75 -2.93
N SER A 282 -9.13 2.99 -3.88
CA SER A 282 -10.56 2.65 -3.74
C SER A 282 -10.78 1.14 -3.61
N LEU A 283 -10.09 0.31 -4.41
CA LEU A 283 -10.12 -1.16 -4.28
C LEU A 283 -9.54 -1.60 -2.93
N ALA A 284 -8.41 -1.05 -2.52
CA ALA A 284 -7.81 -1.34 -1.21
C ALA A 284 -8.74 -0.95 -0.05
N LEU A 285 -9.45 0.18 -0.15
CA LEU A 285 -10.47 0.61 0.81
C LEU A 285 -11.65 -0.36 0.87
N ALA A 286 -12.17 -0.82 -0.28
CA ALA A 286 -13.21 -1.85 -0.35
C ALA A 286 -12.75 -3.15 0.34
N GLY A 287 -11.48 -3.53 0.16
CA GLY A 287 -10.87 -4.69 0.81
C GLY A 287 -10.82 -4.62 2.34
N ARG A 288 -10.94 -3.43 2.95
CA ARG A 288 -10.98 -3.27 4.41
C ARG A 288 -12.30 -3.67 5.05
N ALA A 289 -13.38 -3.71 4.27
CA ALA A 289 -14.71 -4.02 4.80
C ALA A 289 -14.80 -5.45 5.36
N PRO A 290 -15.83 -5.75 6.19
CA PRO A 290 -16.14 -7.13 6.59
C PRO A 290 -16.31 -8.04 5.36
N MET A 291 -15.91 -9.31 5.47
CA MET A 291 -15.90 -10.25 4.33
C MET A 291 -17.26 -10.35 3.61
N ALA A 292 -18.37 -10.24 4.35
CA ALA A 292 -19.72 -10.29 3.81
C ALA A 292 -20.07 -9.11 2.86
N GLU A 293 -19.42 -7.97 3.02
CA GLU A 293 -19.70 -6.74 2.26
C GLU A 293 -18.71 -6.50 1.13
N ARG A 294 -17.50 -7.08 1.22
CA ARG A 294 -16.40 -6.84 0.27
C ARG A 294 -16.82 -7.01 -1.19
N ALA A 295 -17.54 -8.07 -1.51
CA ALA A 295 -17.96 -8.33 -2.88
C ALA A 295 -18.84 -7.18 -3.44
N ALA A 296 -19.81 -6.71 -2.67
CA ALA A 296 -20.66 -5.59 -3.09
C ALA A 296 -19.86 -4.29 -3.25
N LEU A 297 -18.88 -4.05 -2.38
CA LEU A 297 -18.03 -2.87 -2.45
C LEU A 297 -17.05 -2.91 -3.64
N TYR A 298 -16.44 -4.07 -3.91
CA TYR A 298 -15.62 -4.24 -5.12
C TYR A 298 -16.45 -4.07 -6.39
N GLU A 299 -17.68 -4.59 -6.43
CA GLU A 299 -18.61 -4.36 -7.54
C GLU A 299 -18.84 -2.86 -7.76
N ALA A 300 -19.09 -2.10 -6.69
CA ALA A 300 -19.30 -0.65 -6.76
C ALA A 300 -18.08 0.08 -7.35
N VAL A 301 -16.86 -0.36 -7.02
CA VAL A 301 -15.61 0.20 -7.59
C VAL A 301 -15.44 -0.19 -9.05
N PHE A 302 -15.54 -1.48 -9.38
CA PHE A 302 -15.36 -1.98 -10.75
C PHE A 302 -16.43 -1.48 -11.71
N ALA A 303 -17.64 -1.21 -11.24
CA ALA A 303 -18.74 -0.68 -12.06
C ALA A 303 -18.81 0.85 -12.09
N ARG A 304 -17.96 1.57 -11.36
CA ARG A 304 -18.06 3.03 -11.26
C ARG A 304 -17.73 3.70 -12.59
N GLU A 305 -18.73 4.37 -13.15
CA GLU A 305 -18.63 5.25 -14.32
C GLU A 305 -19.38 6.56 -14.09
N TRP A 306 -18.96 7.61 -14.77
CA TRP A 306 -19.62 8.92 -14.80
C TRP A 306 -19.48 9.58 -16.16
N GLU A 307 -20.32 10.55 -16.45
CA GLU A 307 -20.26 11.35 -17.67
C GLU A 307 -19.38 12.59 -17.45
N GLN A 308 -18.51 12.85 -18.42
CA GLN A 308 -17.74 14.09 -18.49
C GLN A 308 -18.57 15.20 -19.17
N GLU A 309 -18.13 16.45 -19.04
CA GLU A 309 -18.80 17.62 -19.65
C GLU A 309 -18.94 17.50 -21.19
N ASN A 310 -18.05 16.77 -21.85
CA ASN A 310 -18.10 16.49 -23.28
C ASN A 310 -19.04 15.33 -23.68
N GLY A 311 -19.77 14.75 -22.71
CA GLY A 311 -20.65 13.60 -22.89
C GLY A 311 -19.93 12.25 -22.99
N ALA A 312 -18.60 12.21 -22.90
CA ALA A 312 -17.86 10.96 -22.85
C ALA A 312 -18.03 10.28 -21.48
N LYS A 313 -18.20 8.95 -21.48
CA LYS A 313 -18.18 8.17 -20.25
C LYS A 313 -16.75 7.92 -19.80
N MET A 314 -16.46 8.27 -18.55
CA MET A 314 -15.23 7.93 -17.85
C MET A 314 -15.52 6.85 -16.82
N ALA A 315 -14.62 5.89 -16.69
CA ALA A 315 -14.69 4.84 -15.69
C ALA A 315 -13.56 5.00 -14.69
N LEU A 316 -13.82 4.62 -13.44
CA LEU A 316 -12.79 4.58 -12.41
C LEU A 316 -11.70 3.57 -12.78
N ILE A 317 -12.11 2.42 -13.31
CA ILE A 317 -11.23 1.36 -13.80
C ILE A 317 -11.54 1.15 -15.30
N PRO A 318 -10.79 1.81 -16.21
CA PRO A 318 -11.08 1.78 -17.64
C PRO A 318 -10.49 0.56 -18.38
N SER A 319 -9.60 -0.20 -17.76
CA SER A 319 -8.93 -1.39 -18.31
C SER A 319 -8.59 -2.36 -17.18
N PHE A 320 -8.27 -3.61 -17.52
CA PHE A 320 -7.96 -4.64 -16.55
C PHE A 320 -6.47 -4.99 -16.62
N ASP A 321 -5.69 -4.46 -15.68
CA ASP A 321 -4.25 -4.70 -15.57
C ASP A 321 -3.91 -5.69 -14.43
N GLU A 322 -2.61 -5.89 -14.17
CA GLU A 322 -2.09 -6.83 -13.17
C GLU A 322 -2.58 -6.49 -11.74
N LYS A 323 -2.81 -5.21 -11.45
CA LYS A 323 -3.30 -4.74 -10.15
C LYS A 323 -4.77 -5.07 -9.95
N GLU A 324 -5.60 -4.88 -10.97
CA GLU A 324 -6.99 -5.33 -10.89
C GLU A 324 -7.07 -6.86 -10.80
N ALA A 325 -6.20 -7.57 -11.54
CA ALA A 325 -6.10 -9.02 -11.46
C ALA A 325 -5.76 -9.51 -10.04
N PHE A 326 -4.87 -8.82 -9.32
CA PHE A 326 -4.56 -9.13 -7.93
C PHE A 326 -5.79 -9.11 -7.01
N PHE A 327 -6.63 -8.07 -7.11
CA PHE A 327 -7.85 -7.98 -6.29
C PHE A 327 -8.86 -9.05 -6.66
N VAL A 328 -9.00 -9.34 -7.95
CA VAL A 328 -9.90 -10.37 -8.45
C VAL A 328 -9.44 -11.77 -8.02
N ALA A 329 -8.14 -12.06 -8.04
CA ALA A 329 -7.60 -13.31 -7.48
C ALA A 329 -7.90 -13.43 -5.97
N GLY A 330 -7.85 -12.32 -5.23
CA GLY A 330 -8.26 -12.27 -3.83
C GLY A 330 -9.75 -12.60 -3.57
N LEU A 331 -10.59 -12.55 -4.61
CA LEU A 331 -12.02 -12.85 -4.56
C LEU A 331 -12.37 -14.32 -4.90
N GLU A 332 -11.39 -15.16 -5.23
CA GLU A 332 -11.62 -16.56 -5.65
C GLU A 332 -12.12 -17.49 -4.53
N LYS A 333 -12.34 -16.97 -3.32
CA LYS A 333 -12.96 -17.69 -2.20
C LYS A 333 -14.49 -17.66 -2.31
N GLU A 334 -15.18 -18.55 -1.58
CA GLU A 334 -16.64 -18.72 -1.62
C GLU A 334 -17.43 -17.39 -1.56
N THR A 335 -16.95 -16.40 -0.80
CA THR A 335 -17.60 -15.09 -0.66
C THR A 335 -17.49 -14.18 -1.88
N GLY A 336 -16.51 -14.39 -2.77
CA GLY A 336 -16.33 -13.58 -3.98
C GLY A 336 -16.81 -14.24 -5.27
N ILE A 337 -17.05 -15.57 -5.26
CA ILE A 337 -17.63 -16.31 -6.40
C ILE A 337 -18.89 -15.64 -7.00
N PRO A 338 -19.85 -15.12 -6.20
CA PRO A 338 -21.03 -14.46 -6.78
C PRO A 338 -20.69 -13.22 -7.62
N LEU A 339 -19.71 -12.41 -7.18
CA LEU A 339 -19.25 -11.25 -7.95
C LEU A 339 -18.51 -11.69 -9.21
N LEU A 340 -17.59 -12.66 -9.10
CA LEU A 340 -16.84 -13.18 -10.25
C LEU A 340 -17.78 -13.79 -11.29
N THR A 341 -18.82 -14.49 -10.86
CA THR A 341 -19.88 -15.02 -11.73
C THR A 341 -20.64 -13.89 -12.41
N ARG A 342 -20.99 -12.82 -11.69
CA ARG A 342 -21.67 -11.66 -12.29
C ARG A 342 -20.79 -10.91 -13.29
N MET A 343 -19.50 -10.76 -12.99
CA MET A 343 -18.51 -10.19 -13.92
C MET A 343 -18.36 -11.02 -15.20
N LEU A 344 -18.46 -12.35 -15.07
CA LEU A 344 -18.42 -13.29 -16.19
C LEU A 344 -19.70 -13.23 -17.04
N GLU A 345 -20.88 -13.21 -16.40
CA GLU A 345 -22.17 -13.26 -17.10
C GLU A 345 -22.64 -11.90 -17.63
N GLU A 346 -22.25 -10.80 -16.98
CA GLU A 346 -22.67 -9.44 -17.32
C GLU A 346 -21.45 -8.50 -17.52
N PRO A 347 -20.49 -8.82 -18.41
CA PRO A 347 -19.24 -8.05 -18.55
C PRO A 347 -19.50 -6.60 -19.00
N SER A 348 -20.64 -6.30 -19.62
CA SER A 348 -21.05 -4.96 -20.02
C SER A 348 -21.23 -3.99 -18.84
N ARG A 349 -21.51 -4.50 -17.63
CA ARG A 349 -21.65 -3.69 -16.41
C ARG A 349 -20.32 -3.20 -15.86
N PHE A 350 -19.21 -3.81 -16.28
CA PHE A 350 -17.87 -3.53 -15.78
C PHE A 350 -17.04 -2.90 -16.89
N PRO A 351 -16.79 -1.57 -16.86
CA PRO A 351 -16.06 -0.87 -17.93
C PRO A 351 -14.75 -1.54 -18.36
N ALA A 352 -13.98 -2.06 -17.40
CA ALA A 352 -12.73 -2.79 -17.64
C ALA A 352 -12.91 -4.03 -18.54
N LEU A 353 -14.07 -4.71 -18.48
CA LEU A 353 -14.34 -5.94 -19.23
C LEU A 353 -14.98 -5.71 -20.60
N ARG A 354 -15.26 -4.44 -20.97
CA ARG A 354 -15.86 -4.09 -22.28
C ARG A 354 -14.88 -4.22 -23.45
N ARG A 355 -13.60 -4.47 -23.16
CA ARG A 355 -12.53 -4.61 -24.16
C ARG A 355 -12.10 -6.07 -24.25
N GLN A 356 -11.88 -6.54 -25.47
CA GLN A 356 -11.43 -7.90 -25.72
C GLN A 356 -10.14 -8.32 -24.99
N PRO A 357 -9.05 -7.53 -24.97
CA PRO A 357 -7.82 -7.98 -24.30
C PRO A 357 -8.01 -8.13 -22.78
N ASP A 358 -8.82 -7.26 -22.18
CA ASP A 358 -9.11 -7.26 -20.75
C ASP A 358 -10.05 -8.42 -20.37
N LEU A 359 -11.08 -8.68 -21.17
CA LEU A 359 -11.97 -9.84 -20.99
C LEU A 359 -11.21 -11.17 -21.13
N ALA A 360 -10.29 -11.25 -22.10
CA ALA A 360 -9.42 -12.41 -22.29
C ALA A 360 -8.52 -12.66 -21.06
N ARG A 361 -7.96 -11.60 -20.46
CA ARG A 361 -7.18 -11.70 -19.21
C ARG A 361 -8.04 -12.18 -18.06
N PHE A 362 -9.24 -11.64 -17.91
CA PHE A 362 -10.18 -12.05 -16.88
C PHE A 362 -10.54 -13.55 -16.98
N TRP A 363 -10.80 -14.07 -18.19
CA TRP A 363 -11.07 -15.51 -18.37
C TRP A 363 -9.89 -16.40 -18.01
N LYS A 364 -8.66 -15.98 -18.34
CA LYS A 364 -7.45 -16.73 -17.93
C LYS A 364 -7.32 -16.76 -16.42
N LEU A 365 -7.50 -15.61 -15.76
CA LEU A 365 -7.46 -15.51 -14.30
C LEU A 365 -8.50 -16.44 -13.65
N LEU A 366 -9.75 -16.41 -14.11
CA LEU A 366 -10.79 -17.32 -13.61
C LEU A 366 -10.46 -18.81 -13.86
N SER A 367 -9.75 -19.12 -14.96
CA SER A 367 -9.30 -20.48 -15.25
C SER A 367 -8.20 -20.93 -14.31
N GLU A 368 -7.23 -20.05 -14.00
CA GLU A 368 -6.15 -20.30 -13.03
C GLU A 368 -6.73 -20.51 -11.62
N GLY A 369 -7.70 -19.67 -11.23
CA GLY A 369 -8.46 -19.79 -9.98
C GLY A 369 -9.49 -20.91 -9.94
N SER A 370 -9.62 -21.71 -11.01
CA SER A 370 -10.58 -22.83 -11.11
C SER A 370 -12.04 -22.43 -10.82
N HIS A 371 -12.48 -21.27 -11.31
CA HIS A 371 -13.82 -20.75 -11.07
C HIS A 371 -14.92 -21.71 -11.56
N PRO A 372 -15.88 -22.12 -10.72
CA PRO A 372 -16.81 -23.21 -11.03
C PRO A 372 -17.73 -22.92 -12.22
N GLY A 373 -18.08 -21.66 -12.45
CA GLY A 373 -18.96 -21.26 -13.56
C GLY A 373 -18.28 -21.07 -14.92
N LEU A 374 -16.93 -21.07 -14.98
CA LEU A 374 -16.22 -20.67 -16.19
C LEU A 374 -16.41 -21.66 -17.34
N ALA A 375 -16.24 -22.97 -17.08
CA ALA A 375 -16.29 -23.98 -18.14
C ALA A 375 -17.66 -24.03 -18.83
N ASP A 376 -18.74 -23.93 -18.06
CA ASP A 376 -20.10 -23.91 -18.60
C ASP A 376 -20.40 -22.61 -19.37
N TYR A 377 -19.91 -21.47 -18.87
CA TYR A 377 -20.01 -20.20 -19.59
C TYR A 377 -19.27 -20.25 -20.94
N LEU A 378 -18.03 -20.71 -20.98
CA LEU A 378 -17.24 -20.80 -22.22
C LEU A 378 -17.89 -21.76 -23.23
N ARG A 379 -18.48 -22.87 -22.78
CA ARG A 379 -19.26 -23.77 -23.65
C ARG A 379 -20.48 -23.09 -24.26
N ARG A 380 -21.21 -22.27 -23.48
CA ARG A 380 -22.35 -21.47 -24.00
C ARG A 380 -21.88 -20.43 -25.02
N PHE A 381 -20.79 -19.71 -24.72
CA PHE A 381 -20.21 -18.73 -25.64
C PHE A 381 -19.76 -19.38 -26.96
N LEU A 382 -19.11 -20.55 -26.91
CA LEU A 382 -18.67 -21.27 -28.11
C LEU A 382 -19.84 -21.78 -28.99
N ALA A 383 -21.02 -21.98 -28.41
CA ALA A 383 -22.22 -22.34 -29.15
C ALA A 383 -22.81 -21.14 -29.93
N ASP A 384 -22.60 -19.92 -29.45
CA ASP A 384 -23.05 -18.67 -30.07
C ASP A 384 -22.02 -17.53 -29.88
N PRO A 385 -20.89 -17.56 -30.61
CA PRO A 385 -19.81 -16.60 -30.43
C PRO A 385 -20.17 -15.29 -31.15
N THR A 386 -20.98 -14.47 -30.49
CA THR A 386 -21.43 -13.17 -31.02
C THR A 386 -21.16 -12.03 -30.02
N PRO A 387 -20.99 -10.77 -30.50
CA PRO A 387 -20.95 -9.61 -29.61
C PRO A 387 -22.21 -9.49 -28.75
N ALA A 388 -23.36 -9.94 -29.27
CA ALA A 388 -24.64 -9.92 -28.58
C ALA A 388 -24.64 -10.85 -27.36
N PHE A 389 -24.05 -12.05 -27.47
CA PHE A 389 -23.88 -12.96 -26.32
C PHE A 389 -23.10 -12.28 -25.18
N LEU A 390 -22.02 -11.57 -25.52
CA LEU A 390 -21.17 -10.89 -24.53
C LEU A 390 -21.79 -9.57 -24.02
N GLY A 391 -22.74 -8.99 -24.76
CA GLY A 391 -23.34 -7.70 -24.42
C GLY A 391 -22.39 -6.51 -24.52
N ILE A 392 -21.24 -6.64 -25.20
CA ILE A 392 -20.21 -5.60 -25.32
C ILE A 392 -19.93 -5.24 -26.79
N PRO A 393 -19.61 -3.97 -27.09
CA PRO A 393 -19.40 -3.50 -28.45
C PRO A 393 -17.97 -3.84 -28.94
N ILE A 394 -17.76 -5.09 -29.37
CA ILE A 394 -16.48 -5.56 -29.94
C ILE A 394 -16.62 -6.02 -31.39
N THR A 395 -15.51 -6.03 -32.13
CA THR A 395 -15.48 -6.43 -33.55
C THR A 395 -15.63 -7.93 -33.72
N ALA A 396 -16.04 -8.37 -34.92
CA ALA A 396 -16.09 -9.80 -35.26
C ALA A 396 -14.72 -10.50 -35.13
N SER A 397 -13.62 -9.81 -35.47
CA SER A 397 -12.27 -10.32 -35.29
C SER A 397 -11.93 -10.55 -33.81
N ALA A 398 -12.30 -9.61 -32.94
CA ALA A 398 -12.11 -9.74 -31.50
C ALA A 398 -12.91 -10.91 -30.91
N VAL A 399 -14.12 -11.15 -31.40
CA VAL A 399 -14.92 -12.32 -31.03
C VAL A 399 -14.24 -13.62 -31.44
N GLN A 400 -13.65 -13.67 -32.64
CA GLN A 400 -12.93 -14.85 -33.11
C GLN A 400 -11.71 -15.15 -32.22
N GLU A 401 -10.93 -14.14 -31.84
CA GLU A 401 -9.82 -14.30 -30.89
C GLU A 401 -10.28 -14.83 -29.52
N LEU A 402 -11.42 -14.33 -29.01
CA LEU A 402 -12.02 -14.84 -27.78
C LEU A 402 -12.50 -16.28 -27.93
N ALA A 403 -13.06 -16.66 -29.09
CA ALA A 403 -13.48 -18.03 -29.36
C ALA A 403 -12.28 -19.00 -29.37
N GLU A 404 -11.17 -18.61 -29.98
CA GLU A 404 -9.92 -19.39 -29.94
C GLU A 404 -9.40 -19.57 -28.51
N LEU A 405 -9.45 -18.51 -27.69
CA LEU A 405 -9.09 -18.60 -26.28
C LEU A 405 -10.05 -19.50 -25.50
N ALA A 406 -11.36 -19.34 -25.69
CA ALA A 406 -12.39 -20.13 -25.03
C ALA A 406 -12.23 -21.63 -25.33
N GLN A 407 -11.88 -22.01 -26.57
CA GLN A 407 -11.58 -23.41 -26.92
C GLN A 407 -10.39 -23.96 -26.12
N ARG A 408 -9.33 -23.16 -25.93
CA ARG A 408 -8.15 -23.56 -25.14
C ARG A 408 -8.46 -23.72 -23.66
N LEU A 409 -9.24 -22.79 -23.10
CA LEU A 409 -9.61 -22.80 -21.68
C LEU A 409 -10.69 -23.84 -21.35
N ALA A 410 -11.56 -24.18 -22.29
CA ALA A 410 -12.60 -25.20 -22.11
C ALA A 410 -12.10 -26.63 -22.38
N ALA A 411 -10.91 -26.80 -22.96
CA ALA A 411 -10.31 -28.11 -23.16
C ALA A 411 -9.96 -28.75 -21.81
N PRO A 412 -10.25 -30.04 -21.58
CA PRO A 412 -9.84 -30.72 -20.36
C PRO A 412 -8.31 -30.67 -20.27
N THR A 413 -7.77 -30.21 -19.14
CA THR A 413 -6.34 -30.25 -18.85
C THR A 413 -5.86 -31.71 -18.88
N ILE A 414 -5.25 -32.10 -19.99
CA ILE A 414 -4.59 -33.41 -20.11
C ILE A 414 -3.31 -33.36 -19.27
N GLY A 415 -3.39 -33.88 -18.05
CA GLY A 415 -2.27 -34.52 -17.35
C GLY A 415 -1.38 -33.65 -16.45
N THR A 416 -1.58 -33.77 -15.14
CA THR A 416 -0.49 -34.19 -14.24
C THR A 416 -0.99 -35.38 -13.45
N GLY A 417 -0.64 -36.59 -13.90
CA GLY A 417 -0.73 -37.78 -13.07
C GLY A 417 0.15 -37.59 -11.85
N ALA A 418 -0.42 -37.75 -10.66
CA ALA A 418 0.36 -38.07 -9.48
C ALA A 418 0.94 -39.49 -9.67
N PRO A 419 2.17 -39.77 -9.17
CA PRO A 419 2.62 -41.14 -9.03
C PRO A 419 1.70 -41.96 -8.11
#